data_AF-Q6CMX1-F1
#
_entry.id   AF-Q6CMX1-F1
#
_cell.length_a   1.000
_cell.length_b   1.000
_cell.length_c   1.000
_cell.angle_alpha   90.00
_cell.angle_beta   90.00
_cell.angle_gamma   90.00
#
_symmetry.space_group_name_H-M   'P 1'
#
loop_
_entity.id
_entity.type
_entity.pdbx_description
1 polymer ?
#
loop_
_entity_poly.entity_id
_entity_poly.type
_entity_poly.pdbx_seq_one_letter_code
_entity_poly.pdbx_strand_id
1 'polypeptide(L)'
;MKLWGYQALFFLLCLASNVIGEAIGTATHTNNWAVLVSTSRFWFNYRHMANVLSMYRTVKRLGIPDSQIILMLSDDVACNPRNLFPGSVFNNADRALDLYGESVEVDYRGYEVTVENFIRLLTDRWDEDHPKSKRLMTDENSNVFIYLTGHGGEDFLKFQDAEEIASHDIADALAQMHAKKRYNELFFMIDTCQANTMFSKFYSPNVIAVGSSELDESSYSHHSDVELGVAVVDRFTYYTLGFMEEIDKNSTLTLRDLFDSYTFEKVHSHVGVRTDLYPRNLSDVLITDFFGNVQNLVPDDDRVTAGAIKKNEQDSDNTLLKLAKAKHDELTKQKNDTTIPQVTKSNLINNDEAIHQGSVETYNIKLVKVLGTLLLLLIPSLLKYFSYAKTNNSKLTNFSLYNEHTAL
;
A
#
# COMPACT_ATOMS: atom_id res chain seq x y z
N MET A 1 15.94 -55.56 44.72
CA MET A 1 14.98 -54.44 44.94
C MET A 1 15.43 -53.08 44.38
N LYS A 2 16.39 -53.00 43.43
CA LYS A 2 16.88 -51.72 42.85
C LYS A 2 16.79 -51.61 41.33
N LEU A 3 16.20 -52.61 40.64
CA LEU A 3 16.08 -52.58 39.16
C LEU A 3 14.72 -52.04 38.66
N TRP A 4 13.69 -52.03 39.51
CA TRP A 4 12.34 -51.65 39.12
C TRP A 4 12.12 -50.11 39.14
N GLY A 5 12.95 -49.36 39.87
CA GLY A 5 12.87 -47.91 39.92
C GLY A 5 13.35 -47.21 38.64
N TYR A 6 14.35 -47.80 37.95
CA TYR A 6 14.91 -47.21 36.73
C TYR A 6 14.01 -47.41 35.50
N GLN A 7 13.25 -48.50 35.44
CA GLN A 7 12.28 -48.74 34.35
C GLN A 7 11.05 -47.83 34.47
N ALA A 8 10.59 -47.55 35.70
CA ALA A 8 9.51 -46.60 35.93
C ALA A 8 9.92 -45.16 35.60
N LEU A 9 11.16 -44.76 35.89
CA LEU A 9 11.67 -43.42 35.57
C LEU A 9 11.86 -43.22 34.06
N PHE A 10 12.29 -44.25 33.33
CA PHE A 10 12.42 -44.21 31.87
C PHE A 10 11.06 -44.14 31.17
N PHE A 11 10.05 -44.86 31.67
CA PHE A 11 8.67 -44.75 31.17
C PHE A 11 8.03 -43.39 31.47
N LEU A 12 8.32 -42.77 32.62
CA LEU A 12 7.84 -41.43 32.95
C LEU A 12 8.49 -40.34 32.05
N LEU A 13 9.78 -40.49 31.73
CA LEU A 13 10.49 -39.61 30.77
C LEU A 13 10.01 -39.81 29.33
N CYS A 14 9.66 -41.03 28.92
CA CYS A 14 9.05 -41.31 27.62
C CYS A 14 7.59 -40.82 27.52
N LEU A 15 6.84 -40.76 28.62
CA LEU A 15 5.52 -40.14 28.66
C LEU A 15 5.60 -38.61 28.68
N ALA A 16 6.63 -38.02 29.32
CA ALA A 16 6.87 -36.58 29.28
C ALA A 16 7.37 -36.07 27.90
N SER A 17 8.04 -36.92 27.12
CA SER A 17 8.49 -36.58 25.75
C SER A 17 7.39 -36.73 24.68
N ASN A 18 6.29 -37.42 24.99
CA ASN A 18 5.11 -37.50 24.10
C ASN A 18 4.01 -36.47 24.42
N VAL A 19 4.23 -35.57 25.40
CA VAL A 19 3.31 -34.46 25.72
C VAL A 19 3.76 -33.14 25.10
N ILE A 20 4.94 -33.08 24.48
CA ILE A 20 5.26 -32.03 23.51
C ILE A 20 4.81 -32.52 22.14
N GLY A 21 3.51 -32.80 22.02
CA GLY A 21 2.86 -32.82 20.73
C GLY A 21 3.05 -31.42 20.16
N GLU A 22 3.72 -31.35 19.01
CA GLU A 22 3.79 -30.17 18.18
C GLU A 22 2.39 -29.55 18.14
N ALA A 23 2.24 -28.41 18.81
CA ALA A 23 1.30 -27.43 18.32
C ALA A 23 1.82 -27.07 16.94
N ILE A 24 1.36 -27.78 15.92
CA ILE A 24 1.25 -27.23 14.57
C ILE A 24 0.21 -26.11 14.74
N GLY A 25 0.66 -25.01 15.33
CA GLY A 25 -0.07 -23.78 15.37
C GLY A 25 -0.12 -23.35 13.92
N THR A 26 -1.28 -23.56 13.28
CA THR A 26 -1.74 -22.56 12.34
C THR A 26 -1.58 -21.23 13.07
N ALA A 27 -0.55 -20.45 12.75
CA ALA A 27 -0.33 -19.16 13.36
C ALA A 27 -1.48 -18.27 12.90
N THR A 28 -2.60 -18.32 13.63
CA THR A 28 -3.74 -17.47 13.42
C THR A 28 -3.39 -16.16 14.12
N HIS A 29 -2.71 -15.28 13.41
CA HIS A 29 -2.59 -13.88 13.81
C HIS A 29 -3.99 -13.29 13.93
N THR A 30 -4.16 -12.31 14.82
CA THR A 30 -5.48 -11.74 15.14
C THR A 30 -5.77 -10.44 14.39
N ASN A 31 -4.72 -9.84 13.81
CA ASN A 31 -4.79 -8.58 13.09
C ASN A 31 -3.57 -8.41 12.17
N ASN A 32 -3.74 -7.57 11.15
CA ASN A 32 -2.70 -7.18 10.20
C ASN A 32 -2.48 -5.67 10.28
N TRP A 33 -1.22 -5.25 10.32
CA TRP A 33 -0.83 -3.85 10.27
C TRP A 33 0.01 -3.57 9.04
N ALA A 34 -0.15 -2.37 8.47
CA ALA A 34 0.68 -1.90 7.37
C ALA A 34 1.41 -0.60 7.77
N VAL A 35 2.71 -0.53 7.50
CA VAL A 35 3.52 0.69 7.63
C VAL A 35 4.03 1.04 6.24
N LEU A 36 3.51 2.12 5.65
CA LEU A 36 3.74 2.47 4.26
C LEU A 36 4.44 3.83 4.19
N VAL A 37 5.66 3.87 3.65
CA VAL A 37 6.54 5.03 3.76
C VAL A 37 7.09 5.45 2.39
N SER A 38 6.74 6.68 1.99
CA SER A 38 7.44 7.39 0.93
C SER A 38 8.51 8.22 1.60
N THR A 39 9.76 8.01 1.22
CA THR A 39 10.90 8.65 1.87
C THR A 39 11.45 9.86 1.09
N SER A 40 11.10 9.99 -0.19
CA SER A 40 11.64 11.03 -1.09
C SER A 40 10.73 12.24 -1.24
N ARG A 41 11.31 13.42 -1.47
CA ARG A 41 10.56 14.65 -1.77
C ARG A 41 10.79 15.14 -3.18
N PHE A 42 10.12 16.25 -3.50
CA PHE A 42 10.22 17.01 -4.74
C PHE A 42 9.52 16.36 -5.92
N TRP A 43 9.16 17.22 -6.87
CA TRP A 43 8.32 16.87 -8.01
C TRP A 43 8.83 15.68 -8.83
N PHE A 44 10.14 15.59 -9.06
CA PHE A 44 10.72 14.51 -9.86
C PHE A 44 10.63 13.12 -9.19
N ASN A 45 10.29 13.07 -7.90
CA ASN A 45 10.11 11.85 -7.14
C ASN A 45 8.63 11.50 -6.92
N TYR A 46 7.74 12.09 -7.72
CA TYR A 46 6.30 11.83 -7.73
C TYR A 46 5.92 10.35 -7.54
N ARG A 47 6.59 9.46 -8.29
CA ARG A 47 6.37 8.02 -8.25
C ARG A 47 6.48 7.38 -6.87
N HIS A 48 7.37 7.84 -5.99
CA HIS A 48 7.52 7.23 -4.66
C HIS A 48 6.27 7.45 -3.80
N MET A 49 5.65 8.64 -3.90
CA MET A 49 4.37 8.90 -3.24
C MET A 49 3.24 8.09 -3.88
N ALA A 50 3.19 8.03 -5.21
CA ALA A 50 2.18 7.25 -5.93
C ALA A 50 2.29 5.74 -5.65
N ASN A 51 3.49 5.19 -5.52
CA ASN A 51 3.75 3.80 -5.15
C ASN A 51 3.11 3.47 -3.78
N VAL A 52 3.36 4.32 -2.79
CA VAL A 52 2.86 4.15 -1.41
C VAL A 52 1.34 4.27 -1.36
N LEU A 53 0.77 5.27 -2.03
CA LEU A 53 -0.69 5.42 -2.11
C LEU A 53 -1.34 4.24 -2.85
N SER A 54 -0.65 3.65 -3.83
CA SER A 54 -1.11 2.44 -4.50
C SER A 54 -1.12 1.23 -3.56
N MET A 55 -0.07 1.06 -2.75
CA MET A 55 -0.05 0.00 -1.71
C MET A 55 -1.12 0.24 -0.64
N TYR A 56 -1.32 1.49 -0.22
CA TYR A 56 -2.38 1.89 0.71
C TYR A 56 -3.76 1.48 0.18
N ARG A 57 -4.04 1.76 -1.10
CA ARG A 57 -5.28 1.31 -1.75
C ARG A 57 -5.40 -0.21 -1.75
N THR A 58 -4.32 -0.94 -2.02
CA THR A 58 -4.31 -2.42 -2.02
C THR A 58 -4.69 -2.98 -0.65
N VAL A 59 -4.04 -2.54 0.43
CA VAL A 59 -4.34 -3.04 1.79
C VAL A 59 -5.75 -2.65 2.23
N LYS A 60 -6.24 -1.46 1.89
CA LYS A 60 -7.63 -1.06 2.15
C LYS A 60 -8.65 -1.89 1.37
N ARG A 61 -8.38 -2.17 0.09
CA ARG A 61 -9.24 -3.02 -0.75
C ARG A 61 -9.36 -4.43 -0.17
N LEU A 62 -8.25 -4.96 0.35
CA LEU A 62 -8.19 -6.26 1.04
C LEU A 62 -8.70 -6.21 2.50
N GLY A 63 -9.00 -5.01 3.00
CA GLY A 63 -9.88 -4.77 4.14
C GLY A 63 -9.18 -4.32 5.42
N ILE A 64 -7.86 -4.05 5.40
CA ILE A 64 -7.17 -3.48 6.55
C ILE A 64 -7.75 -2.08 6.79
N PRO A 65 -8.28 -1.78 8.00
CA PRO A 65 -8.84 -0.47 8.33
C PRO A 65 -7.72 0.58 8.51
N ASP A 66 -8.05 1.86 8.32
CA ASP A 66 -7.08 2.97 8.47
C ASP A 66 -6.44 3.00 9.86
N SER A 67 -7.17 2.59 10.90
CA SER A 67 -6.61 2.47 12.26
C SER A 67 -5.47 1.45 12.41
N GLN A 68 -5.22 0.62 11.38
CA GLN A 68 -4.15 -0.38 11.30
C GLN A 68 -3.17 -0.09 10.15
N ILE A 69 -3.27 1.08 9.51
CA ILE A 69 -2.35 1.51 8.46
C ILE A 69 -1.66 2.78 8.94
N ILE A 70 -0.33 2.75 9.03
CA ILE A 70 0.47 3.95 9.27
C ILE A 70 1.02 4.42 7.94
N LEU A 71 0.55 5.59 7.49
CA LEU A 71 0.94 6.20 6.23
C LEU A 71 1.87 7.40 6.45
N MET A 72 3.09 7.30 5.90
CA MET A 72 4.11 8.34 5.98
C MET A 72 4.43 8.88 4.59
N LEU A 73 4.04 10.13 4.31
CA LEU A 73 4.32 10.81 3.03
C LEU A 73 5.28 11.98 3.26
N SER A 74 6.51 11.84 2.76
CA SER A 74 7.58 12.83 2.87
C SER A 74 7.31 14.15 2.14
N ASP A 75 6.39 14.17 1.18
CA ASP A 75 5.99 15.36 0.44
C ASP A 75 4.51 15.29 0.05
N ASP A 76 3.96 16.39 -0.45
CA ASP A 76 2.60 16.45 -0.98
C ASP A 76 2.65 16.85 -2.46
N VAL A 77 2.74 15.86 -3.35
CA VAL A 77 2.71 16.13 -4.80
C VAL A 77 1.31 16.48 -5.31
N ALA A 78 0.26 16.18 -4.54
CA ALA A 78 -1.12 16.56 -4.90
C ALA A 78 -1.29 18.09 -4.84
N CYS A 79 -0.67 18.74 -3.86
CA CYS A 79 -0.68 20.21 -3.69
C CYS A 79 0.50 20.93 -4.37
N ASN A 80 1.34 20.24 -5.16
CA ASN A 80 2.49 20.87 -5.80
C ASN A 80 2.04 21.83 -6.92
N PRO A 81 2.60 23.06 -7.02
CA PRO A 81 2.25 24.00 -8.11
C PRO A 81 2.54 23.49 -9.53
N ARG A 82 3.38 22.45 -9.68
CA ARG A 82 3.64 21.80 -10.96
C ARG A 82 2.58 20.76 -11.34
N ASN A 83 1.73 20.36 -10.39
CA ASN A 83 0.68 19.39 -10.66
C ASN A 83 -0.45 20.07 -11.45
N LEU A 84 -0.63 19.61 -12.69
CA LEU A 84 -1.71 20.06 -13.57
C LEU A 84 -3.09 19.61 -13.07
N PHE A 85 -3.14 18.66 -12.15
CA PHE A 85 -4.36 18.12 -11.53
C PHE A 85 -4.30 18.33 -10.01
N PRO A 86 -4.60 19.55 -9.52
CA PRO A 86 -4.52 19.85 -8.10
C PRO A 86 -5.38 18.93 -7.26
N GLY A 87 -4.80 18.39 -6.19
CA GLY A 87 -5.50 17.48 -5.27
C GLY A 87 -5.55 16.02 -5.72
N SER A 88 -4.97 15.67 -6.87
CA SER A 88 -4.99 14.30 -7.39
C SER A 88 -3.59 13.71 -7.60
N VAL A 89 -3.50 12.39 -7.46
CA VAL A 89 -2.27 11.61 -7.67
C VAL A 89 -2.58 10.35 -8.48
N PHE A 90 -1.78 10.05 -9.49
CA PHE A 90 -2.01 8.94 -10.43
C PHE A 90 -0.80 8.02 -10.51
N ASN A 91 -0.99 6.72 -10.66
CA ASN A 91 0.12 5.77 -10.92
C ASN A 91 0.18 5.26 -12.37
N ASN A 92 -0.65 5.80 -13.25
CA ASN A 92 -0.71 5.40 -14.65
C ASN A 92 -1.05 6.59 -15.56
N ALA A 93 -0.62 6.51 -16.82
CA ALA A 93 -0.74 7.59 -17.79
C ALA A 93 -2.19 7.84 -18.26
N ASP A 94 -3.06 6.83 -18.16
CA ASP A 94 -4.49 6.99 -18.48
C ASP A 94 -5.27 7.70 -17.36
N ARG A 95 -4.65 7.90 -16.18
CA ARG A 95 -5.22 8.59 -15.02
C ARG A 95 -6.60 8.07 -14.64
N ALA A 96 -6.81 6.77 -14.85
CA ALA A 96 -8.10 6.12 -14.60
C ALA A 96 -8.51 6.14 -13.11
N LEU A 97 -7.54 6.35 -12.22
CA LEU A 97 -7.70 6.24 -10.78
C LEU A 97 -6.91 7.33 -10.05
N ASP A 98 -7.61 8.20 -9.34
CA ASP A 98 -7.01 9.10 -8.35
C ASP A 98 -6.71 8.33 -7.05
N LEU A 99 -5.44 8.29 -6.68
CA LEU A 99 -4.91 7.62 -5.50
C LEU A 99 -4.99 8.47 -4.24
N TYR A 100 -5.09 9.79 -4.36
CA TYR A 100 -5.12 10.68 -3.20
C TYR A 100 -6.55 10.78 -2.66
N GLY A 101 -7.51 11.20 -3.51
CA GLY A 101 -8.94 11.21 -3.20
C GLY A 101 -9.31 11.79 -1.82
N GLU A 102 -10.53 11.50 -1.35
CA GLU A 102 -11.02 12.01 -0.05
C GLU A 102 -10.75 11.05 1.13
N SER A 103 -10.25 9.84 0.86
CA SER A 103 -10.23 8.72 1.84
C SER A 103 -8.85 8.30 2.32
N VAL A 104 -7.82 9.08 1.98
CA VAL A 104 -6.44 8.84 2.42
C VAL A 104 -6.19 9.52 3.76
N GLU A 105 -5.88 8.72 4.77
CA GLU A 105 -5.47 9.20 6.09
C GLU A 105 -3.94 9.17 6.16
N VAL A 106 -3.32 10.36 6.19
CA VAL A 106 -1.86 10.48 6.31
C VAL A 106 -1.49 10.75 7.77
N ASP A 107 -0.70 9.87 8.37
CA ASP A 107 -0.30 9.97 9.77
C ASP A 107 0.91 10.88 9.97
N TYR A 108 1.92 10.73 9.11
CA TYR A 108 3.13 11.56 9.14
C TYR A 108 3.26 12.30 7.80
N ARG A 109 3.21 13.63 7.86
CA ARG A 109 3.24 14.49 6.66
C ARG A 109 4.52 15.30 6.60
N GLY A 110 5.11 15.39 5.40
CA GLY A 110 6.20 16.31 5.13
C GLY A 110 7.36 16.12 6.10
N TYR A 111 7.67 17.16 6.87
CA TYR A 111 8.78 17.18 7.85
C TYR A 111 8.63 16.18 9.00
N GLU A 112 7.46 15.57 9.20
CA GLU A 112 7.30 14.51 10.20
C GLU A 112 7.85 13.15 9.72
N VAL A 113 8.13 12.98 8.43
CA VAL A 113 8.70 11.72 7.90
C VAL A 113 10.22 11.77 8.00
N THR A 114 10.74 11.47 9.18
CA THR A 114 12.19 11.44 9.50
C THR A 114 12.63 10.03 9.88
N VAL A 115 13.95 9.79 9.85
CA VAL A 115 14.52 8.51 10.32
C VAL A 115 14.15 8.28 11.78
N GLU A 116 14.25 9.33 12.61
CA GLU A 116 13.90 9.26 14.02
C GLU A 116 12.45 8.82 14.24
N ASN A 117 11.49 9.44 13.55
CA ASN A 117 10.08 9.11 13.74
C ASN A 117 9.77 7.68 13.26
N PHE A 118 10.39 7.24 12.16
CA PHE A 118 10.24 5.86 11.68
C PHE A 118 10.80 4.83 12.70
N ILE A 119 12.00 5.05 13.24
CA ILE A 119 12.58 4.15 14.25
C ILE A 119 11.76 4.16 15.55
N ARG A 120 11.31 5.34 16.01
CA ARG A 120 10.47 5.46 17.20
C ARG A 120 9.11 4.80 17.00
N LEU A 121 8.53 4.86 15.80
CA LEU A 121 7.30 4.15 15.44
C LEU A 121 7.47 2.64 15.62
N LEU A 122 8.51 2.05 15.01
CA LEU A 122 8.77 0.61 15.10
C LEU A 122 9.05 0.16 16.54
N THR A 123 9.87 0.93 17.26
CA THR A 123 10.33 0.57 18.60
C THR A 123 9.39 0.99 19.73
N ASP A 124 8.35 1.77 19.42
CA ASP A 124 7.41 2.43 20.34
C ASP A 124 8.12 3.13 21.48
N ARG A 125 9.02 4.03 21.08
CA ARG A 125 9.77 4.91 21.98
C ARG A 125 9.16 6.30 21.93
N TRP A 126 7.90 6.37 22.34
CA TRP A 126 7.13 7.59 22.49
C TRP A 126 6.83 7.87 23.96
N ASP A 127 6.63 9.14 24.29
CA ASP A 127 6.05 9.56 25.57
C ASP A 127 4.58 9.14 25.67
N GLU A 128 3.96 9.22 26.85
CA GLU A 128 2.56 8.81 27.05
C GLU A 128 1.56 9.68 26.27
N ASP A 129 1.93 10.93 25.99
CA ASP A 129 1.07 11.91 25.33
C ASP A 129 1.06 11.80 23.79
N HIS A 130 1.98 11.02 23.18
CA HIS A 130 2.02 10.86 21.73
C HIS A 130 0.70 10.25 21.18
N PRO A 131 0.09 10.83 20.13
CA PRO A 131 -1.22 10.41 19.65
C PRO A 131 -1.28 8.91 19.30
N LYS A 132 -2.32 8.21 19.80
CA LYS A 132 -2.51 6.78 19.50
C LYS A 132 -2.64 6.47 18.02
N SER A 133 -3.24 7.38 17.24
CA SER A 133 -3.36 7.23 15.78
C SER A 133 -2.00 7.22 15.08
N LYS A 134 -0.96 7.81 15.69
CA LYS A 134 0.41 7.81 15.18
C LYS A 134 1.30 6.78 15.88
N ARG A 135 0.72 5.69 16.41
CA ARG A 135 1.48 4.58 17.04
C ARG A 135 1.18 3.28 16.33
N LEU A 136 2.21 2.46 16.17
CA LEU A 136 2.08 1.09 15.68
C LEU A 136 1.66 0.19 16.84
N MET A 137 0.36 0.04 17.08
CA MET A 137 -0.20 -0.68 18.25
C MET A 137 -0.26 -2.20 18.03
N THR A 138 0.86 -2.79 17.62
CA THR A 138 1.01 -4.23 17.35
C THR A 138 1.43 -5.03 18.59
N ASP A 139 1.14 -6.33 18.58
CA ASP A 139 1.49 -7.29 19.64
C ASP A 139 2.01 -8.62 19.07
N GLU A 140 2.20 -9.64 19.93
CA GLU A 140 2.70 -10.96 19.55
C GLU A 140 1.81 -11.72 18.57
N ASN A 141 0.58 -11.26 18.33
CA ASN A 141 -0.40 -11.86 17.43
C ASN A 141 -0.64 -11.00 16.17
N SER A 142 0.11 -9.91 15.99
CA SER A 142 0.01 -9.03 14.82
C SER A 142 0.95 -9.48 13.72
N ASN A 143 0.47 -9.66 12.49
CA ASN A 143 1.39 -9.65 11.35
C ASN A 143 1.59 -8.21 10.88
N VAL A 144 2.83 -7.87 10.52
CA VAL A 144 3.21 -6.50 10.17
C VAL A 144 3.80 -6.48 8.77
N PHE A 145 3.18 -5.73 7.87
CA PHE A 145 3.70 -5.41 6.55
C PHE A 145 4.38 -4.03 6.58
N ILE A 146 5.64 -3.96 6.18
CA ILE A 146 6.38 -2.70 6.06
C ILE A 146 6.76 -2.51 4.59
N TYR A 147 6.33 -1.41 3.99
CA TYR A 147 6.67 -1.03 2.64
C TYR A 147 7.42 0.30 2.62
N LEU A 148 8.67 0.28 2.12
CA LEU A 148 9.49 1.48 1.93
C LEU A 148 9.77 1.70 0.45
N THR A 149 9.69 2.94 -0.01
CA THR A 149 10.14 3.31 -1.36
C THR A 149 10.82 4.68 -1.35
N GLY A 150 11.85 4.80 -2.19
CA GLY A 150 12.65 6.01 -2.31
C GLY A 150 13.99 5.78 -2.98
N HIS A 151 14.91 6.72 -2.73
CA HIS A 151 16.29 6.62 -3.21
C HIS A 151 17.19 6.02 -2.16
N GLY A 152 18.09 5.14 -2.57
CA GLY A 152 18.97 4.39 -1.69
C GLY A 152 20.21 3.93 -2.44
N GLY A 153 21.00 3.11 -1.76
CA GLY A 153 22.21 2.49 -2.28
C GLY A 153 22.66 1.38 -1.34
N GLU A 154 23.94 1.00 -1.44
CA GLU A 154 24.51 -0.05 -0.60
C GLU A 154 24.31 0.26 0.90
N ASP A 155 23.48 -0.54 1.54
CA ASP A 155 23.17 -0.50 2.98
C ASP A 155 22.52 0.80 3.51
N PHE A 156 21.97 1.68 2.65
CA PHE A 156 21.22 2.86 3.11
C PHE A 156 19.99 3.23 2.25
N LEU A 157 19.02 3.91 2.88
CA LEU A 157 17.87 4.55 2.23
C LEU A 157 17.77 6.02 2.66
N LYS A 158 17.60 6.94 1.71
CA LYS A 158 17.49 8.39 1.99
C LYS A 158 16.08 8.77 2.44
N PHE A 159 16.02 9.54 3.51
CA PHE A 159 14.83 10.23 3.98
C PHE A 159 14.95 11.73 3.68
N GLN A 160 13.89 12.29 3.11
CA GLN A 160 13.75 13.73 2.87
C GLN A 160 14.82 14.38 1.97
N ASP A 161 15.61 13.57 1.25
CA ASP A 161 16.81 14.03 0.53
C ASP A 161 17.88 14.67 1.44
N ALA A 162 17.86 14.36 2.74
CA ALA A 162 18.71 14.99 3.75
C ALA A 162 19.33 14.00 4.75
N GLU A 163 18.56 13.02 5.21
CA GLU A 163 18.99 12.00 6.17
C GLU A 163 19.07 10.64 5.49
N GLU A 164 19.80 9.71 6.09
CA GLU A 164 19.92 8.33 5.63
C GLU A 164 19.65 7.39 6.81
N ILE A 165 18.88 6.33 6.56
CA ILE A 165 18.73 5.20 7.47
C ILE A 165 19.56 4.04 6.95
N ALA A 166 20.37 3.43 7.82
CA ALA A 166 21.19 2.28 7.46
C ALA A 166 20.43 0.95 7.61
N SER A 167 20.86 -0.09 6.90
CA SER A 167 20.34 -1.45 7.04
C SER A 167 20.44 -1.98 8.48
N HIS A 168 21.50 -1.57 9.20
CA HIS A 168 21.71 -1.86 10.62
C HIS A 168 20.66 -1.21 11.54
N ASP A 169 20.25 0.03 11.27
CA ASP A 169 19.26 0.73 12.11
C ASP A 169 17.90 0.02 12.06
N ILE A 170 17.51 -0.45 10.87
CA ILE A 170 16.29 -1.23 10.68
C ILE A 170 16.43 -2.59 11.36
N ALA A 171 17.57 -3.29 11.20
CA ALA A 171 17.81 -4.58 11.85
C ALA A 171 17.65 -4.49 13.38
N ASP A 172 18.24 -3.47 14.00
CA ASP A 172 18.17 -3.22 15.43
C ASP A 172 16.75 -2.83 15.88
N ALA A 173 16.00 -2.07 15.06
CA ALA A 173 14.60 -1.77 15.34
C ALA A 173 13.72 -3.03 15.32
N LEU A 174 13.91 -3.91 14.33
CA LEU A 174 13.19 -5.19 14.26
C LEU A 174 13.54 -6.11 15.43
N ALA A 175 14.80 -6.09 15.88
CA ALA A 175 15.23 -6.84 17.06
C ALA A 175 14.56 -6.35 18.34
N GLN A 176 14.38 -5.04 18.48
CA GLN A 176 13.63 -4.48 19.59
C GLN A 176 12.13 -4.80 19.49
N MET A 177 11.54 -4.75 18.30
CA MET A 177 10.16 -5.18 18.09
C MET A 177 9.98 -6.64 18.53
N HIS A 178 10.87 -7.54 18.12
CA HIS A 178 10.84 -8.94 18.49
C HIS A 178 11.01 -9.13 20.02
N ALA A 179 12.01 -8.49 20.63
CA ALA A 179 12.25 -8.57 22.06
C ALA A 179 11.07 -8.05 22.91
N LYS A 180 10.34 -7.06 22.38
CA LYS A 180 9.12 -6.51 22.98
C LYS A 180 7.85 -7.22 22.55
N LYS A 181 7.95 -8.32 21.79
CA LYS A 181 6.80 -9.10 21.27
C LYS A 181 5.79 -8.24 20.50
N ARG A 182 6.26 -7.44 19.54
CA ARG A 182 5.42 -6.51 18.76
C ARG A 182 5.03 -7.03 17.37
N TYR A 183 5.32 -8.28 17.08
CA TYR A 183 4.81 -8.96 15.90
C TYR A 183 4.83 -10.48 16.11
N ASN A 184 3.92 -11.16 15.42
CA ASN A 184 3.93 -12.59 15.17
C ASN A 184 4.88 -12.90 14.00
N GLU A 185 4.58 -12.30 12.84
CA GLU A 185 5.35 -12.39 11.60
C GLU A 185 5.49 -10.99 10.96
N LEU A 186 6.59 -10.76 10.27
CA LEU A 186 6.87 -9.47 9.63
C LEU A 186 7.28 -9.66 8.17
N PHE A 187 6.62 -8.93 7.28
CA PHE A 187 6.97 -8.87 5.87
C PHE A 187 7.52 -7.49 5.52
N PHE A 188 8.81 -7.41 5.20
CA PHE A 188 9.51 -6.19 4.81
C PHE A 188 9.68 -6.14 3.29
N MET A 189 9.18 -5.09 2.67
CA MET A 189 9.25 -4.87 1.23
C MET A 189 9.85 -3.51 0.95
N ILE A 190 10.83 -3.44 0.06
CA ILE A 190 11.54 -2.20 -0.24
C ILE A 190 11.79 -2.01 -1.74
N ASP A 191 11.40 -0.85 -2.27
CA ASP A 191 11.65 -0.45 -3.66
C ASP A 191 12.64 0.72 -3.73
N THR A 192 13.90 0.40 -4.00
CA THR A 192 15.01 1.36 -4.13
C THR A 192 16.21 0.74 -4.86
N CYS A 193 17.21 1.55 -5.22
CA CYS A 193 18.47 1.04 -5.76
C CYS A 193 19.23 0.23 -4.71
N GLN A 194 19.78 -0.92 -5.10
CA GLN A 194 20.48 -1.86 -4.22
C GLN A 194 19.64 -2.32 -3.03
N ALA A 195 18.32 -2.43 -3.23
CA ALA A 195 17.35 -2.75 -2.18
C ALA A 195 17.71 -4.00 -1.37
N ASN A 196 18.33 -5.01 -1.98
CA ASN A 196 18.64 -6.28 -1.32
C ASN A 196 19.66 -6.14 -0.18
N THR A 197 20.48 -5.09 -0.18
CA THR A 197 21.43 -4.84 0.91
C THR A 197 20.70 -4.40 2.19
N MET A 198 19.54 -3.75 2.06
CA MET A 198 18.80 -3.16 3.18
C MET A 198 18.31 -4.17 4.23
N PHE A 199 18.14 -5.43 3.85
CA PHE A 199 17.77 -6.52 4.76
C PHE A 199 18.89 -7.53 4.99
N SER A 200 20.10 -7.30 4.47
CA SER A 200 21.25 -8.21 4.63
C SER A 200 21.67 -8.36 6.10
N LYS A 201 21.44 -7.32 6.91
CA LYS A 201 21.81 -7.28 8.33
C LYS A 201 20.70 -7.74 9.27
N PHE A 202 19.52 -8.14 8.76
CA PHE A 202 18.45 -8.62 9.63
C PHE A 202 18.87 -9.92 10.33
N TYR A 203 18.46 -10.06 11.59
CA TYR A 203 18.77 -11.22 12.42
C TYR A 203 17.62 -11.63 13.35
N SER A 204 16.48 -10.93 13.27
CA SER A 204 15.28 -11.27 14.06
C SER A 204 14.48 -12.38 13.38
N PRO A 205 13.94 -13.35 14.14
CA PRO A 205 13.16 -14.43 13.56
C PRO A 205 11.79 -13.95 13.06
N ASN A 206 11.13 -14.79 12.27
CA ASN A 206 9.80 -14.55 11.69
C ASN A 206 9.75 -13.32 10.77
N VAL A 207 10.86 -12.99 10.11
CA VAL A 207 10.96 -11.89 9.15
C VAL A 207 11.18 -12.44 7.74
N ILE A 208 10.32 -12.06 6.80
CA ILE A 208 10.54 -12.21 5.36
C ILE A 208 10.90 -10.84 4.81
N ALA A 209 11.89 -10.78 3.92
CA ALA A 209 12.22 -9.53 3.24
C ALA A 209 12.30 -9.70 1.72
N VAL A 210 11.86 -8.70 0.97
CA VAL A 210 11.97 -8.63 -0.49
C VAL A 210 12.44 -7.23 -0.92
N GLY A 211 13.34 -7.18 -1.91
CA GLY A 211 13.91 -5.95 -2.44
C GLY A 211 13.89 -5.91 -3.95
N SER A 212 13.75 -4.71 -4.51
CA SER A 212 13.60 -4.54 -5.96
C SER A 212 14.87 -4.75 -6.80
N SER A 213 16.08 -4.69 -6.20
CA SER A 213 17.35 -4.74 -6.94
C SER A 213 18.52 -5.28 -6.11
N GLU A 214 19.46 -5.97 -6.78
CA GLU A 214 20.69 -6.51 -6.18
C GLU A 214 21.76 -5.44 -5.92
N LEU A 215 22.82 -5.83 -5.20
CA LEU A 215 24.03 -5.01 -5.08
C LEU A 215 24.55 -4.66 -6.49
N ASP A 216 25.04 -3.44 -6.66
CA ASP A 216 25.47 -2.87 -7.95
C ASP A 216 24.36 -2.69 -9.01
N GLU A 217 23.08 -2.88 -8.66
CA GLU A 217 21.95 -2.59 -9.55
C GLU A 217 21.15 -1.35 -9.14
N SER A 218 20.58 -0.68 -10.15
CA SER A 218 19.57 0.37 -9.93
C SER A 218 18.17 -0.24 -9.90
N SER A 219 17.24 0.41 -9.20
CA SER A 219 15.81 0.24 -9.46
C SER A 219 15.34 1.25 -10.51
N TYR A 220 14.28 0.90 -11.24
CA TYR A 220 13.85 1.66 -12.40
C TYR A 220 12.42 2.14 -12.27
N SER A 221 12.18 3.36 -12.72
CA SER A 221 10.83 3.89 -12.90
C SER A 221 10.10 3.21 -14.07
N HIS A 222 8.78 3.20 -14.02
CA HIS A 222 7.89 2.80 -15.11
C HIS A 222 6.90 3.94 -15.41
N HIS A 223 6.30 3.94 -16.61
CA HIS A 223 5.30 4.91 -17.08
C HIS A 223 5.64 6.39 -16.84
N SER A 224 5.98 7.11 -17.90
CA SER A 224 6.08 8.57 -17.86
C SER A 224 4.75 9.20 -18.27
N ASP A 225 4.24 10.12 -17.46
CA ASP A 225 3.11 10.97 -17.85
C ASP A 225 3.68 12.24 -18.51
N VAL A 226 3.32 12.46 -19.77
CA VAL A 226 3.83 13.56 -20.60
C VAL A 226 3.33 14.92 -20.11
N GLU A 227 2.12 14.97 -19.56
CA GLU A 227 1.55 16.22 -19.03
C GLU A 227 2.21 16.56 -17.70
N LEU A 228 2.36 15.60 -16.78
CA LEU A 228 3.05 15.81 -15.50
C LEU A 228 4.58 15.97 -15.67
N GLY A 229 5.15 15.47 -16.77
CA GLY A 229 6.58 15.54 -17.09
C GLY A 229 7.47 14.68 -16.20
N VAL A 230 6.92 13.66 -15.54
CA VAL A 230 7.60 12.79 -14.57
C VAL A 230 7.16 11.33 -14.73
N ALA A 231 7.96 10.40 -14.20
CA ALA A 231 7.51 9.03 -14.02
C ALA A 231 6.55 8.94 -12.83
N VAL A 232 5.50 8.12 -12.98
CA VAL A 232 4.37 8.06 -12.02
C VAL A 232 4.36 6.80 -11.16
N VAL A 233 5.18 5.80 -11.46
CA VAL A 233 5.28 4.55 -10.68
C VAL A 233 6.66 3.93 -10.88
N ASP A 234 7.12 3.08 -9.96
CA ASP A 234 8.33 2.27 -10.16
C ASP A 234 8.02 0.87 -10.70
N ARG A 235 8.96 0.24 -11.42
CA ARG A 235 8.74 -1.06 -12.09
C ARG A 235 8.35 -2.16 -11.12
N PHE A 236 9.14 -2.33 -10.08
CA PHE A 236 8.89 -3.35 -9.06
C PHE A 236 7.54 -3.16 -8.41
N THR A 237 7.22 -1.92 -8.01
CA THR A 237 5.91 -1.56 -7.51
C THR A 237 4.80 -1.86 -8.52
N TYR A 238 4.94 -1.44 -9.77
CA TYR A 238 3.93 -1.62 -10.82
C TYR A 238 3.56 -3.10 -11.02
N TYR A 239 4.55 -3.98 -11.13
CA TYR A 239 4.30 -5.41 -11.30
C TYR A 239 3.78 -6.08 -10.03
N THR A 240 4.17 -5.59 -8.85
CA THR A 240 3.55 -6.01 -7.59
C THR A 240 2.07 -5.66 -7.58
N LEU A 241 1.73 -4.41 -7.91
CA LEU A 241 0.34 -3.95 -7.94
C LEU A 241 -0.48 -4.74 -8.97
N GLY A 242 0.10 -5.01 -10.15
CA GLY A 242 -0.54 -5.83 -11.18
C GLY A 242 -0.91 -7.23 -10.66
N PHE A 243 0.01 -7.88 -9.93
CA PHE A 243 -0.28 -9.15 -9.26
C PHE A 243 -1.37 -8.99 -8.18
N MET A 244 -1.27 -7.94 -7.37
CA MET A 244 -2.20 -7.69 -6.26
C MET A 244 -3.63 -7.40 -6.72
N GLU A 245 -3.84 -6.79 -7.88
CA GLU A 245 -5.18 -6.54 -8.45
C GLU A 245 -5.94 -7.83 -8.78
N GLU A 246 -5.25 -8.96 -8.96
CA GLU A 246 -5.86 -10.29 -9.14
C GLU A 246 -6.28 -10.94 -7.82
N ILE A 247 -5.89 -10.37 -6.68
CA ILE A 247 -6.12 -10.93 -5.35
C ILE A 247 -7.41 -10.36 -4.76
N ASP A 248 -8.33 -11.25 -4.38
CA ASP A 248 -9.46 -10.92 -3.53
C ASP A 248 -9.24 -11.38 -2.07
N LYS A 249 -10.20 -11.08 -1.19
CA LYS A 249 -10.11 -11.41 0.25
C LYS A 249 -10.09 -12.91 0.56
N ASN A 250 -10.54 -13.75 -0.36
CA ASN A 250 -10.59 -15.21 -0.22
C ASN A 250 -9.53 -15.90 -1.08
N SER A 251 -8.59 -15.15 -1.65
CA SER A 251 -7.55 -15.68 -2.52
C SER A 251 -6.67 -16.67 -1.78
N THR A 252 -6.31 -17.74 -2.49
CA THR A 252 -5.38 -18.76 -2.02
C THR A 252 -3.97 -18.55 -2.59
N LEU A 253 -3.72 -17.43 -3.27
CA LEU A 253 -2.39 -17.11 -3.78
C LEU A 253 -1.42 -16.82 -2.64
N THR A 254 -0.18 -17.24 -2.84
CA THR A 254 0.84 -17.29 -1.80
C THR A 254 1.92 -16.25 -2.02
N LEU A 255 2.75 -16.00 -1.01
CA LEU A 255 3.95 -15.18 -1.17
C LEU A 255 4.92 -15.80 -2.19
N ARG A 256 4.94 -17.14 -2.30
CA ARG A 256 5.73 -17.81 -3.36
C ARG A 256 5.25 -17.41 -4.75
N ASP A 257 3.93 -17.39 -4.98
CA ASP A 257 3.35 -16.99 -6.27
C ASP A 257 3.69 -15.54 -6.63
N LEU A 258 3.65 -14.63 -5.64
CA LEU A 258 4.08 -13.25 -5.83
C LEU A 258 5.55 -13.17 -6.23
N PHE A 259 6.44 -13.85 -5.50
CA PHE A 259 7.86 -13.79 -5.76
C PHE A 259 8.25 -14.42 -7.11
N ASP A 260 7.60 -15.53 -7.47
CA ASP A 260 7.78 -16.18 -8.77
C ASP A 260 7.23 -15.34 -9.94
N SER A 261 6.35 -14.37 -9.67
CA SER A 261 5.83 -13.46 -10.70
C SER A 261 6.86 -12.43 -11.19
N TYR A 262 7.90 -12.18 -10.38
CA TYR A 262 8.98 -11.25 -10.70
C TYR A 262 9.96 -11.89 -11.67
N THR A 263 10.21 -11.18 -12.78
CA THR A 263 11.16 -11.60 -13.82
C THR A 263 12.02 -10.41 -14.18
N PHE A 264 13.26 -10.66 -14.61
CA PHE A 264 14.17 -9.60 -15.03
C PHE A 264 13.57 -8.76 -16.18
N GLU A 265 12.86 -9.39 -17.11
CA GLU A 265 12.22 -8.72 -18.25
C GLU A 265 11.13 -7.73 -17.82
N LYS A 266 10.47 -7.98 -16.69
CA LYS A 266 9.48 -7.07 -16.12
C LYS A 266 10.19 -5.96 -15.34
N VAL A 267 10.96 -6.34 -14.32
CA VAL A 267 11.45 -5.41 -13.30
C VAL A 267 12.70 -4.64 -13.76
N HIS A 268 13.48 -5.22 -14.68
CA HIS A 268 14.78 -4.74 -15.17
C HIS A 268 15.91 -4.74 -14.11
N SER A 269 15.70 -5.47 -13.02
CA SER A 269 16.67 -5.73 -11.95
C SER A 269 16.34 -7.07 -11.32
N HIS A 270 17.26 -7.61 -10.53
CA HIS A 270 17.11 -8.86 -9.82
C HIS A 270 16.44 -8.61 -8.46
N VAL A 271 15.18 -9.06 -8.36
CA VAL A 271 14.44 -9.03 -7.09
C VAL A 271 15.04 -10.06 -6.14
N GLY A 272 15.48 -9.62 -4.97
CA GLY A 272 15.99 -10.51 -3.92
C GLY A 272 14.93 -10.82 -2.89
N VAL A 273 14.88 -12.07 -2.43
CA VAL A 273 14.01 -12.52 -1.34
C VAL A 273 14.86 -13.18 -0.28
N ARG A 274 14.70 -12.75 0.97
CA ARG A 274 15.35 -13.34 2.13
C ARG A 274 14.35 -14.10 3.00
N THR A 275 14.62 -15.38 3.20
CA THR A 275 13.71 -16.32 3.89
C THR A 275 14.36 -17.12 5.01
N ASP A 276 15.68 -17.02 5.23
CA ASP A 276 16.42 -17.79 6.25
C ASP A 276 15.96 -17.49 7.69
N LEU A 277 15.35 -16.32 7.90
CA LEU A 277 14.81 -15.89 9.20
C LEU A 277 13.33 -16.29 9.40
N TYR A 278 12.69 -16.88 8.38
CA TYR A 278 11.26 -17.17 8.40
C TYR A 278 11.01 -18.68 8.36
N PRO A 279 10.34 -19.26 9.38
CA PRO A 279 10.29 -20.71 9.54
C PRO A 279 9.28 -21.42 8.63
N ARG A 280 8.23 -20.74 8.18
CA ARG A 280 7.19 -21.35 7.34
C ARG A 280 7.63 -21.40 5.88
N ASN A 281 7.15 -22.41 5.15
CA ASN A 281 7.34 -22.49 3.71
C ASN A 281 6.46 -21.43 3.02
N LEU A 282 7.04 -20.62 2.13
CA LEU A 282 6.33 -19.56 1.41
C LEU A 282 5.17 -20.06 0.55
N SER A 283 5.18 -21.34 0.14
CA SER A 283 4.05 -21.97 -0.55
C SER A 283 2.82 -22.18 0.34
N ASP A 284 2.96 -22.04 1.65
CA ASP A 284 1.88 -22.15 2.64
C ASP A 284 1.52 -20.79 3.27
N VAL A 285 2.15 -19.69 2.82
CA VAL A 285 1.88 -18.35 3.33
C VAL A 285 1.04 -17.60 2.31
N LEU A 286 -0.20 -17.30 2.68
CA LEU A 286 -1.10 -16.57 1.81
C LEU A 286 -0.70 -15.10 1.74
N ILE A 287 -0.96 -14.45 0.60
CA ILE A 287 -0.83 -12.98 0.53
C ILE A 287 -1.76 -12.32 1.55
N THR A 288 -2.95 -12.88 1.75
CA THR A 288 -3.93 -12.36 2.72
C THR A 288 -3.45 -12.46 4.17
N ASP A 289 -2.42 -13.27 4.48
CA ASP A 289 -1.80 -13.31 5.82
C ASP A 289 -1.16 -11.96 6.20
N PHE A 290 -0.74 -11.14 5.24
CA PHE A 290 -0.15 -9.81 5.49
C PHE A 290 -1.00 -8.65 4.97
N PHE A 291 -1.69 -8.85 3.84
CA PHE A 291 -2.41 -7.76 3.16
C PHE A 291 -3.93 -7.78 3.41
N GLY A 292 -4.48 -8.89 3.90
CA GLY A 292 -5.91 -9.08 4.15
C GLY A 292 -6.36 -8.62 5.53
N ASN A 293 -7.65 -8.37 5.70
CA ASN A 293 -8.22 -8.24 7.04
C ASN A 293 -8.42 -9.60 7.71
N VAL A 294 -8.14 -9.68 9.01
CA VAL A 294 -8.52 -10.83 9.83
C VAL A 294 -9.90 -10.57 10.43
N GLN A 295 -10.92 -11.26 9.90
CA GLN A 295 -12.24 -11.22 10.53
C GLN A 295 -12.25 -12.15 11.74
N ASN A 296 -12.17 -11.57 12.94
CA ASN A 296 -12.44 -12.30 14.18
C ASN A 296 -13.94 -12.60 14.25
N LEU A 297 -14.36 -13.73 13.67
CA LEU A 297 -15.69 -14.29 13.94
C LEU A 297 -15.66 -14.80 15.38
N VAL A 298 -16.12 -13.98 16.33
CA VAL A 298 -16.48 -14.49 17.66
C VAL A 298 -17.69 -15.39 17.45
N PRO A 299 -17.59 -16.71 17.66
CA PRO A 299 -18.77 -17.55 17.65
C PRO A 299 -19.60 -17.17 18.89
N ASP A 300 -20.83 -16.72 18.71
CA ASP A 300 -21.81 -16.69 19.80
C ASP A 300 -22.01 -18.14 20.26
N ASP A 301 -21.28 -18.58 21.28
CA ASP A 301 -21.55 -19.84 21.97
C ASP A 301 -22.73 -19.62 22.94
N ASP A 302 -23.90 -19.33 22.36
CA ASP A 302 -25.18 -19.36 23.05
C ASP A 302 -25.61 -20.81 23.26
N ARG A 303 -24.82 -21.55 24.05
CA ARG A 303 -25.27 -22.72 24.79
C ARG A 303 -25.60 -22.35 26.23
N VAL A 304 -26.38 -21.29 26.40
CA VAL A 304 -27.17 -21.11 27.62
C VAL A 304 -28.31 -22.12 27.55
N THR A 305 -28.23 -23.12 28.42
CA THR A 305 -29.32 -24.07 28.72
C THR A 305 -30.69 -23.40 28.64
N ALA A 306 -31.50 -23.83 27.68
CA ALA A 306 -32.86 -23.38 27.40
C ALA A 306 -33.87 -23.77 28.51
N GLY A 307 -33.60 -23.37 29.75
CA GLY A 307 -34.40 -23.73 30.92
C GLY A 307 -34.57 -22.62 31.96
N ALA A 308 -33.89 -21.47 31.85
CA ALA A 308 -33.90 -20.48 32.94
C ALA A 308 -33.86 -19.01 32.49
N ILE A 309 -34.52 -18.62 31.39
CA ILE A 309 -34.82 -17.20 31.13
C ILE A 309 -36.28 -17.09 30.65
N LYS A 310 -37.21 -17.18 31.60
CA LYS A 310 -38.55 -16.58 31.47
C LYS A 310 -38.81 -15.75 32.71
N LYS A 311 -38.20 -14.57 32.75
CA LYS A 311 -38.58 -13.37 33.52
C LYS A 311 -37.37 -12.43 33.51
N ASN A 312 -37.41 -11.41 32.65
CA ASN A 312 -36.78 -10.08 32.78
C ASN A 312 -36.46 -9.38 31.45
N GLU A 313 -37.08 -9.77 30.33
CA GLU A 313 -36.88 -9.13 29.01
C GLU A 313 -38.00 -8.15 28.62
N GLN A 314 -38.84 -7.73 29.56
CA GLN A 314 -39.97 -6.83 29.27
C GLN A 314 -39.83 -5.40 29.84
N ASP A 315 -38.78 -5.12 30.61
CA ASP A 315 -38.59 -3.83 31.29
C ASP A 315 -37.49 -2.94 30.65
N SER A 316 -36.48 -3.51 29.98
CA SER A 316 -35.41 -2.72 29.34
C SER A 316 -35.86 -2.06 28.04
N ASP A 317 -36.59 -2.78 27.19
CA ASP A 317 -37.05 -2.27 25.88
C ASP A 317 -38.10 -1.16 26.02
N ASN A 318 -38.93 -1.24 27.06
CA ASN A 318 -39.90 -0.19 27.37
C ASN A 318 -39.24 1.11 27.86
N THR A 319 -38.02 1.03 28.39
CA THR A 319 -37.29 2.19 28.93
C THR A 319 -36.61 2.97 27.80
N LEU A 320 -35.96 2.28 26.86
CA LEU A 320 -35.35 2.89 25.67
C LEU A 320 -36.41 3.49 24.73
N LEU A 321 -37.54 2.81 24.53
CA LEU A 321 -38.63 3.32 23.70
C LEU A 321 -39.32 4.55 24.32
N LYS A 322 -39.41 4.62 25.65
CA LYS A 322 -39.92 5.82 26.36
C LYS A 322 -38.95 6.99 26.29
N LEU A 323 -37.64 6.74 26.42
CA LEU A 323 -36.60 7.76 26.27
C LEU A 323 -36.56 8.33 24.84
N ALA A 324 -36.68 7.47 23.82
CA ALA A 324 -36.72 7.89 22.43
C ALA A 324 -37.97 8.74 22.11
N LYS A 325 -39.15 8.36 22.65
CA LYS A 325 -40.38 9.14 22.48
C LYS A 325 -40.33 10.49 23.21
N ALA A 326 -39.83 10.52 24.45
CA ALA A 326 -39.68 11.78 25.20
C ALA A 326 -38.76 12.77 24.48
N LYS A 327 -37.64 12.30 23.91
CA LYS A 327 -36.71 13.14 23.16
C LYS A 327 -37.28 13.63 21.83
N HIS A 328 -38.11 12.82 21.17
CA HIS A 328 -38.84 13.23 19.96
C HIS A 328 -39.89 14.32 20.25
N ASP A 329 -40.65 14.18 21.34
CA ASP A 329 -41.66 15.17 21.74
C ASP A 329 -41.02 16.51 22.18
N GLU A 330 -39.84 16.46 22.79
CA GLU A 330 -39.06 17.65 23.19
C GLU A 330 -38.53 18.44 21.99
N LEU A 331 -38.01 17.74 20.98
CA LEU A 331 -37.58 18.33 19.69
C LEU A 331 -38.76 18.92 18.90
N THR A 332 -39.95 18.32 19.03
CA THR A 332 -41.16 18.79 18.34
C THR A 332 -41.75 20.03 19.00
N LYS A 333 -41.60 20.20 20.32
CA LYS A 333 -41.97 21.42 21.04
C LYS A 333 -41.04 22.61 20.76
N GLN A 334 -39.73 22.38 20.66
CA GLN A 334 -38.77 23.45 20.32
C GLN A 334 -38.98 24.03 18.91
N LYS A 335 -39.54 23.26 17.99
CA LYS A 335 -39.83 23.72 16.62
C LYS A 335 -41.04 24.68 16.52
N ASN A 336 -41.88 24.74 17.56
CA ASN A 336 -43.09 25.57 17.58
C ASN A 336 -42.92 26.89 18.35
N ASP A 337 -41.76 27.17 18.96
CA ASP A 337 -41.55 28.34 19.82
C ASP A 337 -40.32 29.17 19.45
N THR A 338 -40.11 29.42 18.16
CA THR A 338 -39.10 30.40 17.72
C THR A 338 -39.69 31.36 16.69
N THR A 339 -39.99 32.57 17.15
CA THR A 339 -40.21 33.75 16.32
C THR A 339 -38.92 34.13 15.60
N ILE A 340 -38.89 33.98 14.28
CA ILE A 340 -37.73 34.32 13.43
C ILE A 340 -37.80 35.82 13.06
N PRO A 341 -36.74 36.63 13.31
CA PRO A 341 -36.59 37.95 12.69
C PRO A 341 -36.34 37.80 11.18
N GLN A 342 -37.03 38.63 10.39
CA GLN A 342 -36.90 38.72 8.94
C GLN A 342 -35.43 38.88 8.49
N VAL A 343 -34.90 37.89 7.78
CA VAL A 343 -33.70 38.04 6.95
C VAL A 343 -34.11 37.76 5.49
N THR A 344 -33.75 38.72 4.65
CA THR A 344 -34.13 38.87 3.25
C THR A 344 -33.76 37.64 2.42
N LYS A 345 -34.73 37.09 1.68
CA LYS A 345 -34.52 36.01 0.71
C LYS A 345 -33.53 36.44 -0.38
N SER A 346 -32.41 35.75 -0.50
CA SER A 346 -31.73 35.61 -1.79
C SER A 346 -32.50 34.59 -2.62
N ASN A 347 -32.78 34.92 -3.87
CA ASN A 347 -33.48 34.05 -4.80
C ASN A 347 -32.60 32.85 -5.14
N LEU A 348 -33.07 31.64 -4.81
CA LEU A 348 -32.60 30.42 -5.44
C LEU A 348 -33.10 30.43 -6.89
N ILE A 349 -32.17 30.46 -7.84
CA ILE A 349 -32.45 30.15 -9.24
C ILE A 349 -32.68 28.63 -9.30
N ASN A 350 -33.93 28.24 -9.55
CA ASN A 350 -34.27 26.88 -10.00
C ASN A 350 -33.60 26.63 -11.34
N ASN A 351 -32.61 25.74 -11.39
CA ASN A 351 -32.10 25.18 -12.63
C ASN A 351 -32.57 23.72 -12.75
N ASP A 352 -33.87 23.54 -12.92
CA ASP A 352 -34.47 22.29 -13.44
C ASP A 352 -34.84 22.41 -14.93
N GLU A 353 -34.24 23.36 -15.65
CA GLU A 353 -34.32 23.46 -17.12
C GLU A 353 -32.96 23.53 -17.83
N ALA A 354 -31.88 23.10 -17.16
CA ALA A 354 -30.53 23.03 -17.77
C ALA A 354 -30.04 21.58 -17.96
N ILE A 355 -30.94 20.66 -18.30
CA ILE A 355 -30.57 19.38 -18.91
C ILE A 355 -31.09 19.41 -20.35
N HIS A 356 -30.43 20.21 -21.20
CA HIS A 356 -30.37 20.05 -22.66
C HIS A 356 -29.48 21.15 -23.26
N GLN A 357 -28.21 21.19 -22.88
CA GLN A 357 -27.18 21.86 -23.67
C GLN A 357 -25.81 21.22 -23.39
N GLY A 358 -25.73 19.91 -23.61
CA GLY A 358 -24.46 19.31 -23.98
C GLY A 358 -24.10 19.81 -25.38
N SER A 359 -23.03 20.61 -25.47
CA SER A 359 -22.43 21.02 -26.73
C SER A 359 -22.00 19.79 -27.53
N VAL A 360 -22.86 19.33 -28.43
CA VAL A 360 -22.41 18.54 -29.57
C VAL A 360 -21.72 19.52 -30.50
N GLU A 361 -20.38 19.57 -30.45
CA GLU A 361 -19.60 20.17 -31.53
C GLU A 361 -19.99 19.45 -32.82
N THR A 362 -20.82 20.11 -33.62
CA THR A 362 -21.14 19.66 -34.96
C THR A 362 -19.94 20.02 -35.83
N TYR A 363 -19.00 19.09 -35.94
CA TYR A 363 -17.96 19.16 -36.96
C TYR A 363 -18.63 19.38 -38.31
N ASN A 364 -18.28 20.48 -38.97
CA ASN A 364 -18.83 20.80 -40.28
C ASN A 364 -18.44 19.68 -41.25
N ILE A 365 -19.36 18.76 -41.53
CA ILE A 365 -19.13 17.55 -42.32
C ILE A 365 -18.56 17.89 -43.71
N LYS A 366 -18.83 19.10 -44.23
CA LYS A 366 -18.19 19.59 -45.46
C LYS A 366 -16.70 19.88 -45.26
N LEU A 367 -16.31 20.48 -44.13
CA LEU A 367 -14.92 20.77 -43.80
C LEU A 367 -14.10 19.48 -43.58
N VAL A 368 -14.68 18.50 -42.88
CA VAL A 368 -14.03 17.19 -42.66
C VAL A 368 -13.87 16.42 -43.97
N LYS A 369 -14.87 16.45 -44.87
CA LYS A 369 -14.77 15.83 -46.19
C LYS A 369 -13.74 16.51 -47.08
N VAL A 370 -13.64 17.84 -47.04
CA VAL A 370 -12.64 18.61 -47.80
C VAL A 370 -11.22 18.35 -47.28
N LEU A 371 -11.02 18.34 -45.96
CA LEU A 371 -9.72 18.01 -45.36
C LEU A 371 -9.30 16.56 -45.64
N GLY A 372 -10.23 15.60 -45.55
CA GLY A 372 -9.96 14.20 -45.87
C GLY A 372 -9.61 13.97 -47.35
N THR A 373 -10.27 14.68 -48.28
CA THR A 373 -9.92 14.60 -49.71
C THR A 373 -8.59 15.27 -50.02
N LEU A 374 -8.24 16.38 -49.35
CA LEU A 374 -6.92 17.01 -49.48
C LEU A 374 -5.79 16.09 -48.98
N LEU A 375 -6.03 15.38 -47.87
CA LEU A 375 -5.07 14.45 -47.30
C LEU A 375 -4.82 13.26 -48.23
N LEU A 376 -5.88 12.71 -48.84
CA LEU A 376 -5.79 11.60 -49.81
C LEU A 376 -5.02 11.97 -51.08
N LEU A 377 -5.07 13.23 -51.51
CA LEU A 377 -4.30 13.72 -52.66
C LEU A 377 -2.80 13.91 -52.36
N LEU A 378 -2.40 14.01 -51.10
CA LEU A 378 -1.00 14.15 -50.68
C LEU A 378 -0.26 12.80 -50.52
N ILE A 379 -1.00 11.70 -50.33
CA ILE A 379 -0.44 10.35 -50.13
C ILE A 379 0.44 9.87 -51.30
N PRO A 380 0.06 10.04 -52.60
CA PRO A 380 0.91 9.62 -53.72
C PRO A 380 2.24 10.40 -53.80
N SER A 381 2.23 11.67 -53.37
CA SER A 381 3.41 12.54 -53.35
C SER A 381 4.35 12.18 -52.21
N LEU A 382 3.82 11.86 -51.02
CA LEU A 382 4.61 11.33 -49.91
C LEU A 382 5.21 9.95 -50.23
N LEU A 383 4.45 9.06 -50.87
CA LEU A 383 4.96 7.74 -51.28
C LEU A 383 6.08 7.84 -52.31
N LYS A 384 6.01 8.79 -53.25
CA LYS A 384 7.11 9.10 -54.18
C LYS A 384 8.33 9.68 -53.45
N TYR A 385 8.13 10.54 -52.45
CA TYR A 385 9.23 11.09 -51.64
C TYR A 385 9.95 9.99 -50.84
N PHE A 386 9.21 9.10 -50.17
CA PHE A 386 9.79 7.97 -49.44
C PHE A 386 10.46 6.95 -50.37
N SER A 387 9.91 6.71 -51.56
CA SER A 387 10.55 5.86 -52.57
C SER A 387 11.86 6.46 -53.10
N TYR A 388 11.93 7.79 -53.29
CA TYR A 388 13.15 8.52 -53.69
C TYR A 388 14.21 8.57 -52.57
N ALA A 389 13.79 8.73 -51.31
CA ALA A 389 14.69 8.70 -50.16
C ALA A 389 15.33 7.31 -49.94
N LYS A 390 14.58 6.23 -50.23
CA LYS A 390 15.07 4.85 -50.07
C LYS A 390 16.12 4.46 -51.12
N THR A 391 16.07 5.02 -52.33
CA THR A 391 17.10 4.79 -53.36
C THR A 391 18.41 5.52 -53.08
N ASN A 392 18.38 6.70 -52.44
CA ASN A 392 19.59 7.48 -52.13
C ASN A 392 20.33 7.02 -50.85
N ASN A 393 19.69 6.31 -49.93
CA ASN A 393 20.35 5.80 -48.72
C ASN A 393 21.21 4.54 -48.93
N SER A 394 21.26 3.98 -50.14
CA SER A 394 22.15 2.86 -50.48
C SER A 394 23.61 3.27 -50.76
N LYS A 395 23.96 4.57 -50.63
CA LYS A 395 25.32 5.10 -50.85
C LYS A 395 26.00 5.69 -49.61
N LEU A 396 25.43 5.55 -48.41
CA LEU A 396 25.98 6.09 -47.17
C LEU A 396 25.97 5.03 -46.05
N THR A 397 26.65 3.91 -46.27
CA THR A 397 27.07 2.99 -45.20
C THR A 397 28.58 2.85 -45.26
N ASN A 398 29.28 3.83 -44.70
CA ASN A 398 30.65 3.74 -44.22
C ASN A 398 30.96 4.98 -43.38
N PHE A 399 30.47 5.01 -42.14
CA PHE A 399 31.13 5.77 -41.07
C PHE A 399 30.85 5.08 -39.73
N SER A 400 31.88 4.39 -39.25
CA SER A 400 32.01 3.88 -37.90
C SER A 400 32.30 5.05 -36.96
N LEU A 401 31.45 5.27 -35.95
CA LEU A 401 31.77 6.07 -34.78
C LEU A 401 31.34 5.31 -33.52
N TYR A 402 32.19 4.37 -33.13
CA TYR A 402 32.37 3.98 -31.73
C TYR A 402 33.41 4.92 -31.15
N ASN A 403 33.05 5.71 -30.12
CA ASN A 403 33.84 5.92 -28.90
C ASN A 403 33.27 7.05 -28.03
N GLU A 404 33.35 6.81 -26.72
CA GLU A 404 33.33 7.76 -25.61
C GLU A 404 31.97 8.38 -25.21
N HIS A 405 31.45 7.97 -24.04
CA HIS A 405 31.67 8.74 -22.81
C HIS A 405 31.18 8.01 -21.56
N THR A 406 32.14 7.67 -20.70
CA THR A 406 32.03 7.49 -19.25
C THR A 406 32.10 8.85 -18.53
N ALA A 407 31.50 8.91 -17.34
CA ALA A 407 31.63 9.90 -16.25
C ALA A 407 30.81 11.21 -16.33
N LEU A 408 29.72 11.30 -15.55
CA LEU A 408 29.67 11.93 -14.21
C LEU A 408 28.32 11.70 -13.54
#